data_AF-A0A840UXJ7-F1
#
_entry.id   AF-A0A840UXJ7-F1
#
_cell.length_a   1.000
_cell.length_b   1.000
_cell.length_c   1.000
_cell.angle_alpha   90.00
_cell.angle_beta   90.00
_cell.angle_gamma   90.00
#
_symmetry.space_group_name_H-M   'P 1'
#
loop_
_entity.id
_entity.type
_entity.pdbx_description
1 polymer ?
#
loop_
_entity_poly.entity_id
_entity_poly.type
_entity_poly.pdbx_seq_one_letter_code
_entity_poly.pdbx_strand_id
1 'polypeptide(L)'
;MGPLLSLTPWGIQDGTSQVSTINGDGGCSTISGACCPRLIVPANLFPKYGRKGKSLPCVSFPFRWDGKIYSSFQLPADPKPNNAPHRLPIKISIKDISHEIIQTDIVGRPSSKYENEFGRSVDGFIDWQIHCFRELSDNGLVLDEAEEKTKNVIRRNWSSVRKVWIGNKADKAIMALIVRLAQDVDLLRLFETIANHPRHILLRHRQNTSLGRIQELDSACIRDFARRPGRTIYQKAGSKQELLSVQRVESRDTLENRVFTWVLGRMQERSWNYAATNKHHQFSSRVKFVTRCNRRCSEWQALDGLKEVSTDHLHHPVQPNYTLQMDTRYSRVYKTYKELLREQHVIDDAWEWQRNLWSESARQLMCCAMTEFYPEDFASTPYYRMEGEYGTWTETPVSPGPFETQGGTCFVVDSRDVTTSLKEWIEHPPFDFAPYVGSVGCDQVLYWPKSKTLTAVWFVYWTGPSAYISSMINSAGLALRNLSSDLHRYTRTSYRCFGLMLITEGRGSSDVPSVGQDIWPSSGASEVVALKIPFNIDLTSSAQFEKLIEDFKVGIQLAIDMAC
;
A
#
# COMPACT_ATOMS: atom_id res chain seq x y z
N MET A 1 -13.22 30.02 -6.45
CA MET A 1 -12.76 29.58 -5.12
C MET A 1 -11.35 28.98 -5.18
N GLY A 2 -10.57 29.07 -4.09
CA GLY A 2 -9.25 28.44 -3.97
C GLY A 2 -9.33 26.92 -3.68
N PRO A 3 -8.19 26.24 -3.48
CA PRO A 3 -8.15 24.84 -3.03
C PRO A 3 -8.90 24.63 -1.72
N LEU A 4 -9.54 23.46 -1.58
CA LEU A 4 -10.33 23.07 -0.42
C LEU A 4 -9.86 21.74 0.16
N LEU A 5 -10.08 21.54 1.46
CA LEU A 5 -9.93 20.24 2.12
C LEU A 5 -11.29 19.78 2.59
N SER A 6 -11.61 18.50 2.37
CA SER A 6 -12.87 17.88 2.79
C SER A 6 -12.67 16.41 3.18
N LEU A 7 -13.64 15.84 3.89
CA LEU A 7 -13.73 14.41 4.21
C LEU A 7 -14.78 13.74 3.32
N THR A 8 -14.53 12.50 2.90
CA THR A 8 -15.51 11.69 2.13
C THR A 8 -16.49 10.96 3.06
N PRO A 9 -17.79 10.87 2.75
CA PRO A 9 -18.51 11.55 1.67
C PRO A 9 -18.69 13.04 1.99
N TRP A 10 -18.75 13.88 0.95
CA TRP A 10 -18.99 15.32 1.11
C TRP A 10 -20.16 15.78 0.26
N GLY A 11 -20.82 16.85 0.69
CA GLY A 11 -21.69 17.64 -0.17
C GLY A 11 -21.11 19.05 -0.26
N ILE A 12 -20.51 19.44 -1.39
CA ILE A 12 -19.85 20.76 -1.50
C ILE A 12 -20.84 21.92 -1.29
N GLN A 13 -22.13 21.66 -1.51
CA GLN A 13 -23.21 22.62 -1.28
C GLN A 13 -23.76 22.60 0.16
N ASP A 14 -23.40 21.60 0.95
CA ASP A 14 -23.83 21.49 2.33
C ASP A 14 -22.94 22.35 3.24
N GLY A 15 -23.55 23.30 3.96
CA GLY A 15 -22.91 24.02 5.05
C GLY A 15 -22.49 23.13 6.25
N THR A 16 -22.72 21.82 6.16
CA THR A 16 -22.34 20.80 7.16
C THR A 16 -21.03 20.09 6.82
N SER A 17 -20.58 20.14 5.57
CA SER A 17 -19.30 19.58 5.15
C SER A 17 -18.17 20.32 5.86
N GLN A 18 -17.23 19.61 6.51
CA GLN A 18 -16.00 20.20 7.05
C GLN A 18 -15.07 20.62 5.90
N VAL A 19 -15.51 21.60 5.11
CA VAL A 19 -14.73 22.18 4.02
C VAL A 19 -13.90 23.31 4.60
N SER A 20 -12.59 23.09 4.72
CA SER A 20 -11.67 24.17 5.08
C SER A 20 -10.99 24.72 3.83
N THR A 21 -11.02 26.03 3.64
CA THR A 21 -10.27 26.68 2.55
C THR A 21 -8.78 26.68 2.87
N ILE A 22 -7.96 26.41 1.86
CA ILE A 22 -6.51 26.58 1.93
C ILE A 22 -6.20 28.05 1.66
N ASN A 23 -5.79 28.78 2.70
CA ASN A 23 -5.54 30.22 2.62
C ASN A 23 -4.03 30.50 2.59
N GLY A 24 -3.55 31.10 1.50
CA GLY A 24 -2.26 31.78 1.41
C GLY A 24 -1.02 30.87 1.35
N ASP A 25 0.09 31.44 0.88
CA ASP A 25 1.41 30.80 0.95
C ASP A 25 1.92 30.81 2.41
N GLY A 26 2.44 29.68 2.88
CA GLY A 26 2.90 29.50 4.26
C GLY A 26 1.81 29.24 5.30
N GLY A 27 0.56 29.02 4.87
CA GLY A 27 -0.54 28.67 5.77
C GLY A 27 -0.46 27.24 6.32
N CYS A 28 -1.25 26.97 7.37
CA CYS A 28 -1.44 25.65 7.95
C CYS A 28 -2.93 25.34 8.14
N SER A 29 -3.37 24.13 7.77
CA SER A 29 -4.74 23.64 7.99
C SER A 29 -4.71 22.30 8.71
N THR A 30 -5.74 21.99 9.50
CA THR A 30 -5.85 20.71 10.21
C THR A 30 -7.08 19.96 9.72
N ILE A 31 -6.95 18.65 9.51
CA ILE A 31 -8.05 17.77 9.10
C ILE A 31 -7.89 16.40 9.77
N SER A 32 -8.99 15.72 10.06
CA SER A 32 -8.90 14.35 10.60
C SER A 32 -8.39 13.38 9.52
N GLY A 33 -7.34 12.63 9.88
CA GLY A 33 -6.83 11.50 9.12
C GLY A 33 -7.59 10.20 9.39
N ALA A 34 -8.59 10.19 10.27
CA ALA A 34 -9.37 8.99 10.58
C ALA A 34 -10.38 8.60 9.48
N CYS A 35 -10.73 9.51 8.57
CA CYS A 35 -11.65 9.28 7.44
C CYS A 35 -10.91 9.34 6.10
N CYS A 36 -11.52 9.79 5.00
CA CYS A 36 -10.84 9.97 3.71
C CYS A 36 -10.67 11.46 3.40
N PRO A 37 -9.66 12.14 3.97
CA PRO A 37 -9.37 13.53 3.66
C PRO A 37 -8.90 13.67 2.22
N ARG A 38 -9.51 14.59 1.49
CA ARG A 38 -9.20 14.88 0.09
C ARG A 38 -8.91 16.36 -0.09
N LEU A 39 -7.99 16.63 -1.02
CA LEU A 39 -7.67 17.96 -1.50
C LEU A 39 -8.44 18.20 -2.81
N ILE A 40 -9.33 19.18 -2.81
CA ILE A 40 -10.13 19.55 -3.98
C ILE A 40 -9.50 20.80 -4.60
N VAL A 41 -9.11 20.72 -5.86
CA VAL A 41 -8.47 21.83 -6.60
C VAL A 41 -9.11 21.99 -7.97
N PRO A 42 -9.04 23.20 -8.56
CA PRO A 42 -9.36 23.36 -9.97
C PRO A 42 -8.60 22.35 -10.84
N ALA A 43 -9.28 21.72 -11.81
CA ALA A 43 -8.76 20.59 -12.58
C ALA A 43 -7.51 20.90 -13.44
N ASN A 44 -7.19 22.19 -13.63
CA ASN A 44 -5.96 22.63 -14.29
C ASN A 44 -4.75 22.73 -13.35
N LEU A 45 -4.89 22.34 -12.08
CA LEU A 45 -3.83 22.34 -11.08
C LEU A 45 -3.44 20.91 -10.70
N PHE A 46 -2.14 20.67 -10.57
CA PHE A 46 -1.59 19.37 -10.19
C PHE A 46 -0.84 19.50 -8.87
N PRO A 47 -1.48 19.16 -7.74
CA PRO A 47 -0.88 19.31 -6.43
C PRO A 47 0.25 18.29 -6.26
N LYS A 48 1.35 18.76 -5.64
CA LYS A 48 2.51 17.94 -5.28
C LYS A 48 2.68 17.91 -3.77
N TYR A 49 3.34 16.88 -3.26
CA TYR A 49 3.61 16.74 -1.83
C TYR A 49 5.05 16.33 -1.52
N GLY A 50 5.49 16.69 -0.31
CA GLY A 50 6.79 16.34 0.24
C GLY A 50 7.97 17.04 -0.42
N ARG A 51 9.18 16.82 0.10
CA ARG A 51 10.41 17.50 -0.36
C ARG A 51 10.80 17.19 -1.80
N LYS A 52 10.41 16.01 -2.30
CA LYS A 52 10.72 15.56 -3.67
C LYS A 52 9.65 16.00 -4.69
N GLY A 53 8.57 16.65 -4.25
CA GLY A 53 7.51 17.12 -5.14
C GLY A 53 6.80 15.99 -5.89
N LYS A 54 6.45 14.91 -5.19
CA LYS A 54 5.68 13.80 -5.76
C LYS A 54 4.27 14.27 -6.09
N SER A 55 3.68 13.81 -7.20
CA SER A 55 2.29 14.13 -7.54
C SER A 55 1.33 13.42 -6.59
N LEU A 56 0.22 14.06 -6.21
CA LEU A 56 -0.87 13.37 -5.55
C LEU A 56 -1.72 12.60 -6.59
N PRO A 57 -2.23 11.40 -6.25
CA PRO A 57 -3.15 10.68 -7.11
C PRO A 57 -4.52 11.38 -7.15
N CYS A 58 -5.03 11.61 -8.35
CA CYS A 58 -6.40 12.08 -8.56
C CYS A 58 -7.37 10.95 -8.21
N VAL A 59 -8.42 11.29 -7.48
CA VAL A 59 -9.48 10.37 -7.03
C VAL A 59 -10.84 11.04 -7.24
N SER A 60 -11.90 10.25 -7.34
CA SER A 60 -13.27 10.67 -7.70
C SER A 60 -13.45 11.25 -9.11
N PHE A 61 -14.72 11.41 -9.49
CA PHE A 61 -15.10 12.08 -10.73
C PHE A 61 -14.72 13.57 -10.68
N PRO A 62 -14.24 14.15 -11.80
CA PRO A 62 -14.17 15.60 -11.92
C PRO A 62 -15.59 16.17 -12.03
N PHE A 63 -15.79 17.38 -11.52
CA PHE A 63 -17.12 17.99 -11.46
C PHE A 63 -17.06 19.50 -11.64
N ARG A 64 -18.20 20.07 -12.06
CA ARG A 64 -18.41 21.50 -12.19
C ARG A 64 -18.97 22.06 -10.89
N TRP A 65 -18.34 23.12 -10.42
CA TRP A 65 -18.81 23.89 -9.29
C TRP A 65 -18.43 25.35 -9.47
N ASP A 66 -19.39 26.25 -9.23
CA ASP A 66 -19.22 27.71 -9.43
C ASP A 66 -18.62 28.05 -10.81
N GLY A 67 -19.12 27.39 -11.86
CA GLY A 67 -18.66 27.58 -13.25
C GLY A 67 -17.26 27.06 -13.56
N LYS A 68 -16.55 26.44 -12.62
CA LYS A 68 -15.20 25.88 -12.81
C LYS A 68 -15.19 24.37 -12.63
N ILE A 69 -14.20 23.71 -13.22
CA ILE A 69 -14.01 22.26 -13.10
C ILE A 69 -13.04 22.01 -11.95
N TYR A 70 -13.41 21.09 -11.08
CA TYR A 70 -12.63 20.65 -9.94
C TYR A 70 -12.32 19.15 -10.04
N SER A 71 -11.18 18.78 -9.48
CA SER A 71 -10.74 17.40 -9.27
C SER A 71 -10.35 17.22 -7.81
N SER A 72 -10.51 16.00 -7.30
CA SER A 72 -10.11 15.68 -5.93
C SER A 72 -8.85 14.80 -5.92
N PHE A 73 -8.03 14.97 -4.90
CA PHE A 73 -6.74 14.29 -4.76
C PHE A 73 -6.64 13.68 -3.38
N GLN A 74 -6.16 12.44 -3.31
CA GLN A 74 -6.01 11.75 -2.05
C GLN A 74 -4.76 12.26 -1.31
N LEU A 75 -4.87 12.52 -0.01
CA LEU A 75 -3.71 12.80 0.84
C LEU A 75 -3.07 11.51 1.37
N PRO A 76 -1.73 11.44 1.47
CA PRO A 76 -1.01 10.28 1.99
C PRO A 76 -1.18 10.13 3.50
N ALA A 77 -0.99 8.92 4.01
CA ALA A 77 -0.85 8.58 5.42
C ALA A 77 0.65 8.43 5.80
N ASP A 78 0.93 8.07 7.06
CA ASP A 78 2.31 7.87 7.52
C ASP A 78 2.76 6.42 7.27
N PRO A 79 3.73 6.18 6.35
CA PRO A 79 4.22 4.82 6.12
C PRO A 79 5.15 4.31 7.20
N LYS A 80 5.60 5.19 8.13
CA LYS A 80 6.61 4.86 9.11
C LYS A 80 5.99 4.24 10.37
N PRO A 81 6.73 3.33 11.03
CA PRO A 81 6.35 2.87 12.35
C PRO A 81 6.20 4.02 13.34
N ASN A 82 5.06 4.06 14.04
CA ASN A 82 4.77 5.10 15.02
C ASN A 82 3.77 4.61 16.08
N ASN A 83 3.76 5.25 17.24
CA ASN A 83 2.70 5.05 18.23
C ASN A 83 1.42 5.73 17.76
N ALA A 84 0.28 5.06 17.93
CA ALA A 84 -1.02 5.59 17.52
C ALA A 84 -1.78 6.20 18.71
N PRO A 85 -2.68 7.18 18.49
CA PRO A 85 -2.80 8.05 17.31
C PRO A 85 -1.82 9.24 17.34
N HIS A 86 -1.32 9.67 16.17
CA HIS A 86 -0.38 10.80 16.05
C HIS A 86 -0.77 11.81 14.96
N ARG A 87 -0.03 12.93 14.91
CA ARG A 87 -0.19 14.00 13.92
C ARG A 87 0.84 13.85 12.80
N LEU A 88 0.41 14.00 11.54
CA LEU A 88 1.28 13.99 10.37
C LEU A 88 1.22 15.34 9.64
N PRO A 89 2.29 16.15 9.67
CA PRO A 89 2.39 17.33 8.82
C PRO A 89 2.75 16.93 7.38
N ILE A 90 2.00 17.45 6.41
CA ILE A 90 2.20 17.22 4.99
C ILE A 90 2.33 18.56 4.30
N LYS A 91 3.50 18.80 3.71
CA LYS A 91 3.72 19.96 2.87
C LYS A 91 3.17 19.70 1.46
N ILE A 92 2.20 20.49 1.06
CA ILE A 92 1.59 20.50 -0.27
C ILE A 92 2.08 21.72 -1.06
N SER A 93 2.30 21.54 -2.35
CA SER A 93 2.63 22.61 -3.29
C SER A 93 1.66 22.61 -4.46
N ILE A 94 1.01 23.75 -4.71
CA ILE A 94 0.02 23.96 -5.76
C ILE A 94 0.41 25.22 -6.52
N LYS A 95 0.98 25.08 -7.72
CA LYS A 95 1.63 26.20 -8.44
C LYS A 95 2.63 26.92 -7.52
N ASP A 96 2.36 28.17 -7.17
CA ASP A 96 3.21 29.04 -6.35
C ASP A 96 2.82 29.05 -4.87
N ILE A 97 1.81 28.24 -4.47
CA ILE A 97 1.34 28.16 -3.09
C ILE A 97 1.98 26.94 -2.42
N SER A 98 2.67 27.15 -1.31
CA SER A 98 3.14 26.10 -0.40
C SER A 98 2.31 26.13 0.90
N HIS A 99 1.60 25.05 1.19
CA HIS A 99 0.72 24.95 2.37
C HIS A 99 1.01 23.70 3.18
N GLU A 100 0.91 23.79 4.51
CA GLU A 100 1.03 22.64 5.39
C GLU A 100 -0.34 22.12 5.81
N ILE A 101 -0.57 20.82 5.64
CA ILE A 101 -1.77 20.14 6.11
C ILE A 101 -1.36 19.22 7.25
N ILE A 102 -1.94 19.42 8.44
CA ILE A 102 -1.77 18.54 9.59
C ILE A 102 -2.94 17.56 9.62
N GLN A 103 -2.65 16.29 9.32
CA GLN A 103 -3.62 15.22 9.55
C GLN A 103 -3.56 14.75 11.02
N THR A 104 -4.70 14.71 11.71
CA THR A 104 -4.82 14.17 13.09
C THR A 104 -5.33 12.74 13.09
N ASP A 105 -5.26 12.04 14.22
CA ASP A 105 -5.92 10.73 14.41
C ASP A 105 -5.46 9.63 13.43
N ILE A 106 -4.24 9.74 12.91
CA ILE A 106 -3.66 8.73 12.02
C ILE A 106 -3.29 7.49 12.82
N VAL A 107 -3.58 6.33 12.25
CA VAL A 107 -3.12 5.05 12.79
C VAL A 107 -1.63 4.90 12.53
N GLY A 108 -0.86 4.72 13.59
CA GLY A 108 0.56 4.38 13.50
C GLY A 108 0.78 2.95 13.04
N ARG A 109 1.74 2.76 12.12
CA ARG A 109 2.17 1.44 11.68
C ARG A 109 2.85 0.69 12.83
N PRO A 110 2.47 -0.57 13.11
CA PRO A 110 3.08 -1.32 14.19
C PRO A 110 4.54 -1.67 13.87
N SER A 111 5.36 -1.83 14.91
CA SER A 111 6.70 -2.42 14.83
C SER A 111 7.09 -3.03 16.17
N SER A 112 8.25 -3.69 16.24
CA SER A 112 8.81 -4.20 17.49
C SER A 112 9.00 -3.13 18.58
N LYS A 113 9.13 -1.85 18.21
CA LYS A 113 9.25 -0.72 19.15
C LYS A 113 7.92 -0.04 19.47
N TYR A 114 6.95 -0.16 18.57
CA TYR A 114 5.69 0.57 18.59
C TYR A 114 4.55 -0.42 18.36
N GLU A 115 4.23 -1.21 19.39
CA GLU A 115 3.11 -2.15 19.31
C GLU A 115 1.80 -1.46 19.64
N ASN A 116 0.80 -1.64 18.79
CA ASN A 116 -0.57 -1.23 19.01
C ASN A 116 -1.49 -2.28 18.38
N GLU A 117 -2.45 -2.80 19.15
CA GLU A 117 -3.38 -3.83 18.69
C GLU A 117 -4.17 -3.38 17.46
N PHE A 118 -4.73 -2.17 17.49
CA PHE A 118 -5.47 -1.65 16.35
C PHE A 118 -4.58 -1.44 15.11
N GLY A 119 -3.34 -0.98 15.32
CA GLY A 119 -2.34 -0.87 14.26
C GLY A 119 -2.01 -2.22 13.62
N ARG A 120 -1.99 -3.31 14.42
CA ARG A 120 -1.80 -4.68 13.91
C ARG A 120 -3.00 -5.16 13.09
N SER A 121 -4.23 -4.87 13.50
CA SER A 121 -5.42 -5.19 12.69
C SER A 121 -5.38 -4.47 11.34
N VAL A 122 -4.95 -3.20 11.32
CA VAL A 122 -4.76 -2.46 10.08
C VAL A 122 -3.64 -3.05 9.21
N ASP A 123 -2.51 -3.46 9.82
CA ASP A 123 -1.40 -4.11 9.11
C ASP A 123 -1.84 -5.43 8.46
N GLY A 124 -2.57 -6.28 9.19
CA GLY A 124 -3.14 -7.53 8.68
C GLY A 124 -4.12 -7.30 7.53
N PHE A 125 -4.98 -6.28 7.65
CA PHE A 125 -5.90 -5.88 6.59
C PHE A 125 -5.19 -5.42 5.31
N ILE A 126 -4.13 -4.62 5.44
CA ILE A 126 -3.31 -4.17 4.32
C ILE A 126 -2.59 -5.35 3.68
N ASP A 127 -2.00 -6.24 4.49
CA ASP A 127 -1.31 -7.44 4.01
C ASP A 127 -2.26 -8.36 3.24
N TRP A 128 -3.50 -8.53 3.70
CA TRP A 128 -4.55 -9.26 2.98
C TRP A 128 -4.86 -8.65 1.61
N GLN A 129 -5.04 -7.33 1.53
CA GLN A 129 -5.28 -6.63 0.25
C GLN A 129 -4.11 -6.82 -0.72
N ILE A 130 -2.87 -6.59 -0.26
CA ILE A 130 -1.66 -6.79 -1.06
C ILE A 130 -1.56 -8.25 -1.54
N HIS A 131 -1.92 -9.21 -0.67
CA HIS A 131 -1.90 -10.62 -1.03
C HIS A 131 -2.87 -10.94 -2.16
N CYS A 132 -4.13 -10.51 -2.06
CA CYS A 132 -5.13 -10.74 -3.10
C CYS A 132 -4.68 -10.16 -4.46
N PHE A 133 -4.14 -8.94 -4.48
CA PHE A 133 -3.62 -8.36 -5.72
C PHE A 133 -2.40 -9.09 -6.26
N ARG A 134 -1.46 -9.47 -5.39
CA ARG A 134 -0.27 -10.23 -5.80
C ARG A 134 -0.62 -11.62 -6.31
N GLU A 135 -1.62 -12.28 -5.74
CA GLU A 135 -2.05 -13.59 -6.23
C GLU A 135 -2.61 -13.49 -7.65
N LEU A 136 -3.38 -12.44 -7.94
CA LEU A 136 -3.91 -12.17 -9.27
C LEU A 136 -2.83 -11.72 -10.26
N SER A 137 -1.78 -11.04 -9.79
CA SER A 137 -0.63 -10.63 -10.60
C SER A 137 0.53 -11.63 -10.62
N ASP A 138 0.48 -12.75 -9.87
CA ASP A 138 1.52 -13.77 -9.94
C ASP A 138 1.31 -14.71 -11.13
N ASN A 139 2.43 -15.25 -11.62
CA ASN A 139 2.51 -16.18 -12.75
C ASN A 139 2.17 -17.62 -12.37
N GLY A 140 1.88 -17.89 -11.10
CA GLY A 140 1.63 -19.23 -10.58
C GLY A 140 0.21 -19.74 -10.83
N LEU A 141 -0.74 -18.85 -11.11
CA LEU A 141 -2.08 -19.24 -11.55
C LEU A 141 -2.01 -19.69 -13.02
N VAL A 142 -2.56 -20.87 -13.30
CA VAL A 142 -2.74 -21.35 -14.68
C VAL A 142 -3.63 -20.35 -15.40
N LEU A 143 -3.14 -19.80 -16.51
CA LEU A 143 -3.91 -18.90 -17.36
C LEU A 143 -4.91 -19.73 -18.17
N ASP A 144 -6.18 -19.36 -18.11
CA ASP A 144 -7.21 -19.88 -19.02
C ASP A 144 -7.04 -19.28 -20.42
N GLU A 145 -7.69 -19.84 -21.44
CA GLU A 145 -7.63 -19.36 -22.84
C GLU A 145 -8.01 -17.88 -23.02
N ALA A 146 -8.81 -17.33 -22.10
CA ALA A 146 -9.24 -15.93 -22.10
C ALA A 146 -8.31 -14.98 -21.32
N GLU A 147 -7.24 -15.49 -20.69
CA GLU A 147 -6.30 -14.70 -19.88
C GLU A 147 -5.00 -14.39 -20.65
N GLU A 148 -4.41 -13.22 -20.42
CA GLU A 148 -3.26 -12.73 -21.18
C GLU A 148 -2.18 -12.15 -20.25
N LYS A 149 -0.91 -12.35 -20.61
CA LYS A 149 0.24 -11.85 -19.86
C LYS A 149 1.12 -10.94 -20.71
N THR A 150 1.38 -9.74 -20.20
CA THR A 150 2.38 -8.81 -20.74
C THR A 150 3.52 -8.60 -19.74
N LYS A 151 4.54 -7.81 -20.08
CA LYS A 151 5.74 -7.64 -19.24
C LYS A 151 5.47 -7.11 -17.83
N ASN A 152 4.41 -6.31 -17.63
CA ASN A 152 4.14 -5.61 -16.36
C ASN A 152 2.70 -5.72 -15.85
N VAL A 153 1.77 -6.24 -16.67
CA VAL A 153 0.37 -6.42 -16.28
C VAL A 153 -0.17 -7.78 -16.72
N ILE A 154 -1.11 -8.32 -15.95
CA ILE A 154 -1.79 -9.58 -16.20
C ILE A 154 -3.29 -9.34 -16.29
N ARG A 155 -3.91 -9.82 -17.37
CA ARG A 155 -5.35 -9.80 -17.56
C ARG A 155 -5.99 -11.04 -16.92
N ARG A 156 -7.04 -10.87 -16.12
CA ARG A 156 -7.78 -11.98 -15.50
C ARG A 156 -9.26 -11.93 -15.82
N ASN A 157 -9.89 -13.11 -15.94
CA ASN A 157 -11.35 -13.19 -15.99
C ASN A 157 -11.94 -13.05 -14.58
N TRP A 158 -13.19 -12.60 -14.46
CA TRP A 158 -13.81 -12.38 -13.15
C TRP A 158 -14.02 -13.65 -12.35
N SER A 159 -14.09 -14.83 -12.98
CA SER A 159 -14.13 -16.10 -12.25
C SER A 159 -12.85 -16.36 -11.45
N SER A 160 -11.68 -16.04 -12.01
CA SER A 160 -10.38 -16.10 -11.33
C SER A 160 -10.31 -15.06 -10.21
N VAL A 161 -10.80 -13.85 -10.47
CA VAL A 161 -10.83 -12.76 -9.48
C VAL A 161 -11.71 -13.14 -8.29
N ARG A 162 -12.92 -13.69 -8.53
CA ARG A 162 -13.82 -14.18 -7.46
C ARG A 162 -13.18 -15.24 -6.61
N LYS A 163 -12.45 -16.20 -7.19
CA LYS A 163 -11.75 -17.26 -6.42
C LYS A 163 -10.77 -16.68 -5.40
N VAL A 164 -10.09 -15.58 -5.74
CA VAL A 164 -9.10 -14.93 -4.85
C VAL A 164 -9.75 -14.01 -3.82
N TRP A 165 -10.72 -13.19 -4.22
CA TRP A 165 -11.32 -12.19 -3.32
C TRP A 165 -12.44 -12.74 -2.43
N ILE A 166 -13.24 -13.66 -2.95
CA ILE A 166 -14.47 -14.16 -2.31
C ILE A 166 -14.38 -15.66 -2.01
N GLY A 167 -13.69 -16.43 -2.85
CA GLY A 167 -13.57 -17.90 -2.72
C GLY A 167 -12.40 -18.39 -1.88
N ASN A 168 -11.58 -17.49 -1.32
CA ASN A 168 -10.37 -17.88 -0.61
C ASN A 168 -10.72 -18.49 0.74
N LYS A 169 -10.48 -19.80 0.89
CA LYS A 169 -10.66 -20.50 2.16
C LYS A 169 -9.54 -20.08 3.11
N ALA A 170 -9.90 -19.38 4.18
CA ALA A 170 -9.00 -18.86 5.21
C ALA A 170 -8.23 -19.97 5.98
N ASP A 171 -8.44 -21.26 5.72
CA ASP A 171 -7.79 -22.36 6.45
C ASP A 171 -6.24 -22.39 6.33
N LYS A 172 -5.65 -21.65 5.39
CA LYS A 172 -4.20 -21.62 5.16
C LYS A 172 -3.64 -20.21 5.24
N ALA A 173 -2.75 -20.00 6.20
CA ALA A 173 -1.92 -18.78 6.34
C ALA A 173 -1.38 -18.28 5.00
N ILE A 174 -1.45 -16.97 4.73
CA ILE A 174 -1.13 -16.34 3.44
C ILE A 174 0.25 -16.73 2.87
N MET A 175 0.36 -16.91 1.54
CA MET A 175 1.65 -17.18 0.89
C MET A 175 2.45 -15.89 0.67
N ALA A 176 3.13 -15.39 1.71
CA ALA A 176 4.01 -14.22 1.63
C ALA A 176 5.38 -14.54 1.00
N LEU A 177 6.14 -13.51 0.59
CA LEU A 177 7.51 -13.71 0.06
C LEU A 177 8.39 -14.46 1.06
N ILE A 178 8.31 -14.14 2.34
CA ILE A 178 9.10 -14.82 3.38
C ILE A 178 8.78 -16.33 3.47
N VAL A 179 7.55 -16.74 3.16
CA VAL A 179 7.19 -18.16 3.10
C VAL A 179 7.88 -18.82 1.92
N ARG A 180 7.87 -18.18 0.75
CA ARG A 180 8.58 -18.68 -0.45
C ARG A 180 10.09 -18.81 -0.19
N LEU A 181 10.70 -17.78 0.40
CA LEU A 181 12.12 -17.80 0.78
C LEU A 181 12.43 -18.88 1.83
N ALA A 182 11.53 -19.09 2.79
CA ALA A 182 11.68 -20.12 3.82
C ALA A 182 11.50 -21.56 3.28
N GLN A 183 10.79 -21.71 2.16
CA GLN A 183 10.59 -23.00 1.48
C GLN A 183 11.69 -23.31 0.46
N ASP A 184 12.44 -22.32 -0.01
CA ASP A 184 13.55 -22.50 -0.95
C ASP A 184 14.77 -23.15 -0.24
N VAL A 185 14.81 -24.48 -0.28
CA VAL A 185 15.85 -25.28 0.37
C VAL A 185 17.24 -24.96 -0.19
N ASP A 186 17.35 -24.67 -1.49
CA ASP A 186 18.64 -24.39 -2.13
C ASP A 186 19.17 -23.02 -1.74
N LEU A 187 18.29 -22.02 -1.60
CA LEU A 187 18.64 -20.72 -1.05
C LEU A 187 19.17 -20.86 0.39
N LEU A 188 18.47 -21.60 1.24
CA LEU A 188 18.85 -21.77 2.64
C LEU A 188 20.19 -22.51 2.80
N ARG A 189 20.45 -23.53 1.98
CA ARG A 189 21.77 -24.22 1.94
C ARG A 189 22.90 -23.29 1.51
N LEU A 190 22.62 -22.44 0.52
CA LEU A 190 23.58 -21.42 0.06
C LEU A 190 23.86 -20.40 1.17
N PHE A 191 22.84 -19.97 1.91
CA PHE A 191 22.99 -19.05 3.04
C PHE A 191 23.83 -19.67 4.16
N GLU A 192 23.58 -20.93 4.49
CA GLU A 192 24.40 -21.68 5.44
C GLU A 192 25.87 -21.77 5.00
N THR A 193 26.11 -21.99 3.70
CA THR A 193 27.47 -22.04 3.14
C THR A 193 28.18 -20.69 3.27
N ILE A 194 27.51 -19.59 2.97
CA ILE A 194 28.05 -18.23 3.12
C ILE A 194 28.29 -17.90 4.59
N ALA A 195 27.36 -18.25 5.47
CA ALA A 195 27.46 -17.95 6.90
C ALA A 195 28.65 -18.67 7.56
N ASN A 196 28.90 -19.92 7.19
CA ASN A 196 30.04 -20.70 7.68
C ASN A 196 31.37 -20.27 7.04
N HIS A 197 31.35 -19.81 5.78
CA HIS A 197 32.55 -19.44 5.04
C HIS A 197 32.36 -18.07 4.35
N PRO A 198 32.26 -16.98 5.13
CA PRO A 198 32.05 -15.65 4.58
C PRO A 198 33.27 -15.21 3.78
N ARG A 199 33.04 -14.41 2.74
CA ARG A 199 34.11 -13.83 1.95
C ARG A 199 35.00 -12.96 2.84
N HIS A 200 36.31 -13.16 2.74
CA HIS A 200 37.29 -12.30 3.40
C HIS A 200 38.18 -11.63 2.36
N ILE A 201 38.70 -10.46 2.71
CA ILE A 201 39.68 -9.72 1.93
C ILE A 201 40.86 -9.36 2.84
N LEU A 202 42.04 -9.27 2.25
CA LEU A 202 43.23 -8.81 2.96
C LEU A 202 43.36 -7.30 2.79
N LEU A 203 43.04 -6.56 3.86
CA LEU A 203 43.21 -5.11 3.90
C LEU A 203 44.66 -4.75 4.23
N ARG A 204 45.16 -3.70 3.57
CA ARG A 204 46.48 -3.13 3.86
C ARG A 204 46.33 -2.08 4.94
N HIS A 205 46.86 -2.36 6.13
CA HIS A 205 46.90 -1.41 7.23
C HIS A 205 48.35 -1.00 7.50
N ARG A 206 48.60 0.29 7.70
CA ARG A 206 49.94 0.79 8.05
C ARG A 206 50.07 0.87 9.55
N GLN A 207 51.00 0.14 10.13
CA GLN A 207 51.25 0.19 11.56
C GLN A 207 52.75 0.07 11.86
N ASN A 208 53.18 0.64 12.98
CA ASN A 208 54.54 0.43 13.46
C ASN A 208 54.72 -1.06 13.76
N THR A 209 55.78 -1.65 13.24
CA THR A 209 56.05 -3.08 13.36
C THR A 209 57.53 -3.25 13.64
N SER A 210 57.85 -4.19 14.54
CA SER A 210 59.24 -4.53 14.86
C SER A 210 60.03 -4.90 13.61
N LEU A 211 61.26 -4.42 13.50
CA LEU A 211 62.13 -4.59 12.32
C LEU A 211 62.16 -6.03 11.77
N GLY A 212 62.21 -7.04 12.65
CA GLY A 212 62.27 -8.45 12.26
C GLY A 212 60.96 -9.02 11.71
N ARG A 213 59.84 -8.31 11.80
CA ARG A 213 58.50 -8.74 11.33
C ARG A 213 58.00 -7.94 10.13
N ILE A 214 58.83 -7.04 9.58
CA ILE A 214 58.47 -6.24 8.41
C ILE A 214 58.54 -7.11 7.16
N GLN A 215 57.41 -7.29 6.49
CA GLN A 215 57.32 -8.05 5.23
C GLN A 215 57.14 -7.15 4.00
N GLU A 216 56.43 -6.03 4.15
CA GLU A 216 56.11 -5.13 3.05
C GLU A 216 56.23 -3.65 3.47
N LEU A 217 56.81 -2.84 2.58
CA LEU A 217 56.92 -1.40 2.70
C LEU A 217 56.34 -0.77 1.43
N ASP A 218 55.36 0.12 1.58
CA ASP A 218 54.86 0.92 0.45
C ASP A 218 55.51 2.31 0.40
N SER A 219 55.11 3.11 -0.59
CA SER A 219 55.64 4.45 -0.79
C SER A 219 55.39 5.41 0.38
N ALA A 220 54.37 5.18 1.20
CA ALA A 220 54.14 5.98 2.41
C ALA A 220 55.08 5.52 3.55
N CYS A 221 55.25 4.22 3.74
CA CYS A 221 56.21 3.64 4.68
C CYS A 221 57.66 4.09 4.38
N ILE A 222 58.06 4.09 3.10
CA ILE A 222 59.39 4.53 2.67
C ILE A 222 59.59 6.03 2.95
N ARG A 223 58.57 6.86 2.68
CA ARG A 223 58.62 8.29 3.00
C ARG A 223 58.72 8.57 4.50
N ASP A 224 57.97 7.83 5.32
CA ASP A 224 58.08 7.89 6.77
C ASP A 224 59.50 7.53 7.22
N PHE A 225 60.02 6.38 6.75
CA PHE A 225 61.39 5.93 7.03
C PHE A 225 62.46 6.96 6.63
N ALA A 226 62.32 7.60 5.47
CA ALA A 226 63.25 8.63 4.99
C ALA A 226 63.29 9.84 5.93
N ARG A 227 62.14 10.26 6.48
CA ARG A 227 62.01 11.40 7.39
C ARG A 227 62.52 11.14 8.81
N ARG A 228 62.59 9.88 9.25
CA ARG A 228 63.05 9.56 10.60
C ARG A 228 64.55 9.87 10.77
N PRO A 229 64.95 10.48 11.90
CA PRO A 229 66.35 10.80 12.18
C PRO A 229 67.18 9.51 12.41
N GLY A 230 68.44 9.54 12.01
CA GLY A 230 69.36 8.41 12.10
C GLY A 230 69.99 8.04 10.76
N ARG A 231 71.20 7.46 10.81
CA ARG A 231 71.95 7.02 9.62
C ARG A 231 71.72 5.55 9.30
N THR A 232 71.45 4.72 10.31
CA THR A 232 71.21 3.28 10.13
C THR A 232 69.73 2.93 10.34
N ILE A 233 69.30 1.77 9.82
CA ILE A 233 67.93 1.26 9.98
C ILE A 233 67.57 1.15 11.48
N TYR A 234 68.48 0.61 12.29
CA TYR A 234 68.32 0.47 13.74
C TYR A 234 68.19 1.81 14.47
N GLN A 235 68.92 2.84 14.01
CA GLN A 235 68.80 4.20 14.56
C GLN A 235 67.45 4.81 14.20
N LYS A 236 67.00 4.65 12.95
CA LYS A 236 65.71 5.16 12.46
C LYS A 236 64.51 4.46 13.10
N ALA A 237 64.66 3.22 13.54
CA ALA A 237 63.62 2.45 14.24
C ALA A 237 63.43 2.86 15.72
N GLY A 238 64.31 3.72 16.25
CA GLY A 238 64.23 4.27 17.60
C GLY A 238 64.35 3.21 18.71
N SER A 239 64.09 3.61 19.96
CA SER A 239 64.24 2.73 21.13
C SER A 239 63.34 1.50 21.11
N LYS A 240 62.17 1.59 20.46
CA LYS A 240 61.23 0.47 20.32
C LYS A 240 61.60 -0.50 19.19
N GLN A 241 62.56 -0.14 18.34
CA GLN A 241 62.99 -0.94 17.19
C GLN A 241 61.82 -1.27 16.24
N GLU A 242 60.98 -0.28 15.96
CA GLU A 242 59.79 -0.39 15.10
C GLU A 242 59.81 0.64 13.97
N LEU A 243 59.38 0.22 12.78
CA LEU A 243 59.15 1.10 11.64
C LEU A 243 57.74 0.94 11.11
N LEU A 244 57.22 1.98 10.46
CA LEU A 244 55.93 1.93 9.79
C LEU A 244 56.00 0.90 8.65
N SER A 245 55.20 -0.15 8.73
CA SER A 245 55.12 -1.19 7.70
C SER A 245 53.69 -1.44 7.27
N VAL A 246 53.53 -2.05 6.09
CA VAL A 246 52.22 -2.51 5.61
C VAL A 246 51.98 -3.92 6.16
N GLN A 247 50.87 -4.06 6.88
CA GLN A 247 50.40 -5.33 7.41
C GLN A 247 49.11 -5.71 6.68
N ARG A 248 49.00 -6.98 6.30
CA ARG A 248 47.78 -7.54 5.71
C ARG A 248 46.91 -8.10 6.83
N VAL A 249 45.80 -7.42 7.10
CA VAL A 249 44.81 -7.87 8.09
C VAL A 249 43.63 -8.47 7.33
N GLU A 250 43.22 -9.67 7.72
CA GLU A 250 42.00 -10.28 7.19
C GLU A 250 40.80 -9.48 7.68
N SER A 251 39.92 -9.09 6.76
CA SER A 251 38.66 -8.44 7.06
C SER A 251 37.54 -9.17 6.35
N ARG A 252 36.48 -9.45 7.11
CA ARG A 252 35.22 -10.00 6.60
C ARG A 252 34.19 -8.93 6.31
N ASP A 253 34.51 -7.67 6.58
CA ASP A 253 33.60 -6.54 6.38
C ASP A 253 33.57 -6.07 4.92
N THR A 254 33.13 -6.99 4.05
CA THR A 254 32.99 -6.79 2.61
C THR A 254 31.58 -6.32 2.27
N LEU A 255 31.40 -5.61 1.15
CA LEU A 255 30.07 -5.16 0.69
C LEU A 255 29.09 -6.34 0.59
N GLU A 256 29.59 -7.47 0.10
CA GLU A 256 28.83 -8.70 -0.11
C GLU A 256 28.31 -9.29 1.21
N ASN A 257 29.18 -9.33 2.23
CA ASN A 257 28.77 -9.80 3.56
C ASN A 257 27.83 -8.79 4.23
N ARG A 258 28.03 -7.48 4.05
CA ARG A 258 27.10 -6.47 4.58
C ARG A 258 25.70 -6.63 3.97
N VAL A 259 25.62 -6.85 2.65
CA VAL A 259 24.35 -7.14 1.97
C VAL A 259 23.75 -8.45 2.50
N PHE A 260 24.55 -9.49 2.70
CA PHE A 260 24.09 -10.75 3.26
C PHE A 260 23.53 -10.60 4.68
N THR A 261 24.26 -9.96 5.59
CA THR A 261 23.83 -9.68 6.96
C THR A 261 22.54 -8.85 6.98
N TRP A 262 22.42 -7.86 6.10
CA TRP A 262 21.18 -7.09 5.93
C TRP A 262 20.01 -7.98 5.47
N VAL A 263 20.22 -8.87 4.50
CA VAL A 263 19.19 -9.81 4.02
C VAL A 263 18.72 -10.71 5.17
N LEU A 264 19.65 -11.27 5.96
CA LEU A 264 19.31 -12.08 7.12
C LEU A 264 18.46 -11.29 8.14
N GLY A 265 18.84 -10.04 8.43
CA GLY A 265 18.12 -9.20 9.37
C GLY A 265 16.70 -8.88 8.89
N ARG A 266 16.54 -8.57 7.59
CA ARG A 266 15.22 -8.35 7.00
C ARG A 266 14.36 -9.60 6.96
N MET A 267 14.94 -10.76 6.65
CA MET A 267 14.21 -12.02 6.71
C MET A 267 13.73 -12.36 8.12
N GLN A 268 14.52 -12.07 9.15
CA GLN A 268 14.10 -12.25 10.55
C GLN A 268 12.93 -11.33 10.92
N GLU A 269 13.06 -10.03 10.65
CA GLU A 269 12.01 -9.04 10.91
C GLU A 269 10.69 -9.46 10.25
N ARG A 270 10.76 -9.85 8.97
CA ARG A 270 9.59 -10.34 8.21
C ARG A 270 9.04 -11.65 8.74
N SER A 271 9.91 -12.56 9.16
CA SER A 271 9.48 -13.84 9.74
C SER A 271 8.75 -13.64 11.07
N TRP A 272 9.24 -12.72 11.90
CA TRP A 272 8.60 -12.37 13.16
C TRP A 272 7.24 -11.71 12.92
N ASN A 273 7.16 -10.71 12.04
CA ASN A 273 5.89 -10.07 11.68
C ASN A 273 4.89 -11.09 11.13
N TYR A 274 5.31 -11.92 10.17
CA TYR A 274 4.44 -12.95 9.58
C TYR A 274 3.92 -13.94 10.62
N ALA A 275 4.78 -14.44 11.51
CA ALA A 275 4.37 -15.34 12.58
C ALA A 275 3.45 -14.66 13.60
N ALA A 276 3.63 -13.36 13.86
CA ALA A 276 2.80 -12.59 14.76
C ALA A 276 1.39 -12.32 14.18
N THR A 277 1.27 -12.04 12.89
CA THR A 277 -0.02 -11.86 12.20
C THR A 277 -0.76 -13.19 12.07
N ASN A 278 -0.05 -14.27 11.72
CA ASN A 278 -0.63 -15.60 11.48
C ASN A 278 -0.68 -16.49 12.74
N LYS A 279 -0.78 -15.91 13.94
CA LYS A 279 -0.81 -16.68 15.22
C LYS A 279 -1.92 -17.71 15.27
N HIS A 280 -3.10 -17.38 14.72
CA HIS A 280 -4.26 -18.28 14.64
C HIS A 280 -4.01 -19.50 13.73
N HIS A 281 -3.01 -19.44 12.85
CA HIS A 281 -2.55 -20.53 12.00
C HIS A 281 -1.24 -21.20 12.48
N GLN A 282 -0.99 -21.25 13.79
CA GLN A 282 0.25 -21.82 14.36
C GLN A 282 0.59 -23.25 13.88
N PHE A 283 -0.41 -24.05 13.52
CA PHE A 283 -0.21 -25.41 13.03
C PHE A 283 0.09 -25.51 11.52
N SER A 284 -0.12 -24.43 10.78
CA SER A 284 0.15 -24.34 9.34
C SER A 284 1.61 -24.64 9.05
N SER A 285 1.86 -25.43 8.00
CA SER A 285 3.23 -25.71 7.54
C SER A 285 3.97 -24.42 7.18
N ARG A 286 3.28 -23.42 6.62
CA ARG A 286 3.84 -22.11 6.24
C ARG A 286 4.42 -21.37 7.44
N VAL A 287 3.67 -21.26 8.54
CA VAL A 287 4.14 -20.64 9.78
C VAL A 287 5.35 -21.41 10.34
N LYS A 288 5.29 -22.74 10.37
CA LYS A 288 6.41 -23.59 10.84
C LYS A 288 7.68 -23.39 10.02
N PHE A 289 7.58 -23.29 8.69
CA PHE A 289 8.73 -23.02 7.81
C PHE A 289 9.34 -21.65 8.13
N VAL A 290 8.50 -20.61 8.26
CA VAL A 290 8.94 -19.25 8.57
C VAL A 290 9.60 -19.17 9.95
N THR A 291 9.02 -19.77 10.99
CA THR A 291 9.63 -19.79 12.34
C THR A 291 10.99 -20.52 12.34
N ARG A 292 11.11 -21.63 11.59
CA ARG A 292 12.39 -22.34 11.44
C ARG A 292 13.41 -21.49 10.68
N CYS A 293 12.99 -20.80 9.63
CA CYS A 293 13.83 -19.88 8.87
C CYS A 293 14.36 -18.75 9.76
N ASN A 294 13.47 -18.14 10.57
CA ASN A 294 13.86 -17.10 11.53
C ASN A 294 14.98 -17.56 12.46
N ARG A 295 14.81 -18.76 13.05
CA ARG A 295 15.81 -19.36 13.94
C ARG A 295 17.16 -19.56 13.23
N ARG A 296 17.15 -20.12 12.02
CA ARG A 296 18.38 -20.29 11.21
C ARG A 296 19.06 -18.96 10.90
N CYS A 297 18.30 -17.94 10.49
CA CYS A 297 18.87 -16.62 10.24
C CYS A 297 19.54 -16.05 11.50
N SER A 298 18.95 -16.26 12.69
CA SER A 298 19.51 -15.83 13.97
C SER A 298 20.79 -16.60 14.33
N GLU A 299 20.79 -17.92 14.14
CA GLU A 299 21.97 -18.77 14.32
C GLU A 299 23.12 -18.33 13.39
N TRP A 300 22.84 -18.07 12.11
CA TRP A 300 23.85 -17.63 11.14
C TRP A 300 24.43 -16.25 11.45
N GLN A 301 23.60 -15.27 11.86
CA GLN A 301 24.10 -13.96 12.26
C GLN A 301 24.95 -14.01 13.53
N ALA A 302 24.72 -15.00 14.40
CA ALA A 302 25.50 -15.19 15.63
C ALA A 302 26.85 -15.90 15.42
N LEU A 303 27.19 -16.30 14.19
CA LEU A 303 28.50 -16.88 13.88
C LEU A 303 29.59 -15.80 13.88
N ASP A 304 30.76 -16.13 14.43
CA ASP A 304 31.86 -15.17 14.62
C ASP A 304 32.32 -14.52 13.31
N GLY A 305 32.26 -15.24 12.19
CA GLY A 305 32.61 -14.72 10.87
C GLY A 305 31.71 -13.58 10.37
N LEU A 306 30.49 -13.44 10.91
CA LEU A 306 29.52 -12.40 10.54
C LEU A 306 29.28 -11.36 11.64
N LYS A 307 29.61 -11.67 12.90
CA LYS A 307 29.50 -10.71 14.03
C LYS A 307 30.27 -9.41 13.79
N GLU A 308 31.40 -9.49 13.08
CA GLU A 308 32.28 -8.36 12.79
C GLU A 308 31.77 -7.47 11.63
N VAL A 309 30.73 -7.90 10.91
CA VAL A 309 30.24 -7.22 9.71
C VAL A 309 29.17 -6.19 10.08
N SER A 310 29.46 -4.90 9.90
CA SER A 310 28.52 -3.81 10.20
C SER A 310 27.66 -3.43 8.99
N THR A 311 26.35 -3.31 9.20
CA THR A 311 25.40 -2.81 8.19
C THR A 311 25.25 -1.29 8.18
N ASP A 312 25.88 -0.56 9.11
CA ASP A 312 25.59 0.87 9.36
C ASP A 312 25.97 1.77 8.17
N HIS A 313 26.95 1.35 7.38
CA HIS A 313 27.45 2.07 6.21
C HIS A 313 26.83 1.58 4.88
N LEU A 314 25.77 0.78 4.95
CA LEU A 314 25.11 0.26 3.76
C LEU A 314 24.07 1.27 3.25
N HIS A 315 24.40 1.99 2.18
CA HIS A 315 23.45 2.88 1.52
C HIS A 315 22.57 2.11 0.54
N HIS A 316 21.26 2.27 0.65
CA HIS A 316 20.29 1.67 -0.26
C HIS A 316 19.82 2.66 -1.34
N PRO A 317 19.63 2.23 -2.59
CA PRO A 317 19.91 0.89 -3.11
C PRO A 317 21.43 0.66 -3.31
N VAL A 318 21.91 -0.52 -2.92
CA VAL A 318 23.30 -0.95 -3.13
C VAL A 318 23.59 -1.13 -4.61
N GLN A 319 24.61 -0.42 -5.09
CA GLN A 319 25.18 -0.63 -6.42
C GLN A 319 25.97 -1.95 -6.43
N PRO A 320 25.61 -2.91 -7.31
CA PRO A 320 26.24 -4.22 -7.29
C PRO A 320 27.65 -4.16 -7.87
N ASN A 321 28.61 -4.78 -7.19
CA ASN A 321 29.94 -5.02 -7.72
C ASN A 321 29.99 -6.36 -8.49
N TYR A 322 31.15 -6.69 -9.08
CA TYR A 322 31.32 -7.92 -9.84
C TYR A 322 30.96 -9.18 -9.04
N THR A 323 31.31 -9.25 -7.75
CA THR A 323 30.97 -10.40 -6.89
C THR A 323 29.46 -10.56 -6.72
N LEU A 324 28.74 -9.47 -6.43
CA LEU A 324 27.27 -9.49 -6.29
C LEU A 324 26.55 -9.84 -7.61
N GLN A 325 27.21 -9.72 -8.75
CA GLN A 325 26.63 -10.06 -10.05
C GLN A 325 27.00 -11.48 -10.53
N MET A 326 28.27 -11.87 -10.39
CA MET A 326 28.84 -13.02 -11.08
C MET A 326 29.18 -14.19 -10.14
N ASP A 327 29.41 -13.95 -8.85
CA ASP A 327 29.62 -15.05 -7.90
C ASP A 327 28.29 -15.79 -7.70
N THR A 328 28.28 -17.10 -7.91
CA THR A 328 27.06 -17.92 -7.85
C THR A 328 26.38 -17.88 -6.49
N ARG A 329 27.15 -17.69 -5.41
CA ARG A 329 26.62 -17.58 -4.05
C ARG A 329 26.02 -16.19 -3.84
N TYR A 330 26.83 -15.16 -4.03
CA TYR A 330 26.41 -13.79 -3.72
C TYR A 330 25.42 -13.18 -4.71
N SER A 331 25.37 -13.67 -5.96
CA SER A 331 24.35 -13.26 -6.92
C SER A 331 22.93 -13.66 -6.48
N ARG A 332 22.76 -14.84 -5.84
CA ARG A 332 21.47 -15.25 -5.29
C ARG A 332 21.09 -14.44 -4.04
N VAL A 333 22.07 -14.09 -3.21
CA VAL A 333 21.87 -13.13 -2.11
C VAL A 333 21.41 -11.78 -2.65
N TYR A 334 22.05 -11.26 -3.69
CA TYR A 334 21.69 -9.98 -4.29
C TYR A 334 20.30 -9.99 -4.95
N LYS A 335 19.90 -11.12 -5.56
CA LYS A 335 18.52 -11.29 -6.05
C LYS A 335 17.51 -11.22 -4.90
N THR A 336 17.76 -11.98 -3.81
CA THR A 336 16.92 -11.97 -2.60
C THR A 336 16.84 -10.57 -1.97
N TYR A 337 17.97 -9.86 -1.92
CA TYR A 337 18.05 -8.46 -1.48
C TYR A 337 17.11 -7.55 -2.29
N LYS A 338 17.12 -7.66 -3.62
CA LYS A 338 16.23 -6.87 -4.48
C LYS A 338 14.76 -7.21 -4.26
N GLU A 339 14.43 -8.49 -4.08
CA GLU A 339 13.06 -8.94 -3.80
C GLU A 339 12.55 -8.38 -2.47
N LEU A 340 13.36 -8.45 -1.41
CA LEU A 340 13.02 -7.88 -0.10
C LEU A 340 12.85 -6.36 -0.15
N LEU A 341 13.69 -5.65 -0.92
CA LEU A 341 13.53 -4.20 -1.11
C LEU A 341 12.25 -3.85 -1.86
N ARG A 342 11.91 -4.59 -2.91
CA ARG A 342 10.66 -4.40 -3.64
C ARG A 342 9.46 -4.65 -2.75
N GLU A 343 9.50 -5.71 -1.95
CA GLU A 343 8.43 -5.99 -0.99
C GLU A 343 8.30 -4.88 0.06
N GLN A 344 9.41 -4.37 0.59
CA GLN A 344 9.40 -3.22 1.50
C GLN A 344 8.74 -2.00 0.84
N HIS A 345 9.11 -1.70 -0.41
CA HIS A 345 8.52 -0.58 -1.16
C HIS A 345 7.01 -0.75 -1.33
N VAL A 346 6.55 -1.94 -1.70
CA VAL A 346 5.11 -2.24 -1.85
C VAL A 346 4.35 -2.02 -0.54
N ILE A 347 4.92 -2.47 0.59
CA ILE A 347 4.26 -2.31 1.89
C ILE A 347 4.30 -0.85 2.36
N ASP A 348 5.40 -0.14 2.12
CA ASP A 348 5.50 1.29 2.42
C ASP A 348 4.51 2.12 1.59
N ASP A 349 4.36 1.80 0.29
CA ASP A 349 3.37 2.42 -0.59
C ASP A 349 1.94 2.13 -0.11
N ALA A 350 1.64 0.87 0.22
CA ALA A 350 0.35 0.48 0.76
C ALA A 350 0.00 1.20 2.07
N TRP A 351 0.97 1.37 2.97
CA TRP A 351 0.80 2.13 4.20
C TRP A 351 0.72 3.65 3.98
N GLU A 352 1.40 4.18 2.96
CA GLU A 352 1.29 5.60 2.56
C GLU A 352 -0.09 5.87 1.92
N TRP A 353 -0.67 4.89 1.24
CA TRP A 353 -1.87 5.04 0.41
C TRP A 353 -3.01 4.09 0.77
N GLN A 354 -3.17 3.79 2.06
CA GLN A 354 -4.14 2.82 2.59
C GLN A 354 -5.56 3.04 2.07
N ARG A 355 -5.95 4.32 1.94
CA ARG A 355 -7.29 4.71 1.50
C ARG A 355 -7.52 4.35 0.03
N ASN A 356 -6.52 4.61 -0.83
CA ASN A 356 -6.58 4.21 -2.23
C ASN A 356 -6.56 2.69 -2.37
N LEU A 357 -5.70 2.01 -1.60
CA LEU A 357 -5.64 0.56 -1.60
C LEU A 357 -7.00 -0.06 -1.20
N TRP A 358 -7.66 0.53 -0.20
CA TRP A 358 -9.01 0.14 0.18
C TRP A 358 -10.00 0.39 -0.96
N SER A 359 -9.98 1.57 -1.59
CA SER A 359 -10.84 1.84 -2.73
C SER A 359 -10.63 0.85 -3.88
N GLU A 360 -9.39 0.43 -4.17
CA GLU A 360 -9.12 -0.61 -5.16
C GLU A 360 -9.70 -1.97 -4.74
N SER A 361 -9.50 -2.36 -3.49
CA SER A 361 -9.97 -3.63 -2.95
C SER A 361 -11.50 -3.70 -2.91
N ALA A 362 -12.15 -2.62 -2.48
CA ALA A 362 -13.60 -2.50 -2.41
C ALA A 362 -14.25 -2.54 -3.80
N ARG A 363 -13.61 -1.95 -4.83
CA ARG A 363 -14.02 -2.14 -6.23
C ARG A 363 -14.01 -3.60 -6.63
N GLN A 364 -12.92 -4.32 -6.35
CA GLN A 364 -12.80 -5.73 -6.70
C GLN A 364 -13.88 -6.57 -6.01
N LEU A 365 -14.11 -6.36 -4.71
CA LEU A 365 -15.16 -7.03 -3.95
C LEU A 365 -16.56 -6.77 -4.53
N MET A 366 -16.88 -5.50 -4.81
CA MET A 366 -18.18 -5.12 -5.37
C MET A 366 -18.38 -5.75 -6.76
N CYS A 367 -17.37 -5.67 -7.63
CA CYS A 367 -17.42 -6.25 -8.97
C CYS A 367 -17.53 -7.78 -8.93
N CYS A 368 -16.86 -8.43 -7.98
CA CYS A 368 -17.01 -9.87 -7.74
C CYS A 368 -18.45 -10.23 -7.33
N ALA A 369 -19.09 -9.46 -6.44
CA ALA A 369 -20.48 -9.68 -6.07
C ALA A 369 -21.43 -9.47 -7.25
N MET A 370 -21.26 -8.36 -8.00
CA MET A 370 -22.07 -8.06 -9.19
C MET A 370 -22.01 -9.16 -10.26
N THR A 371 -20.80 -9.65 -10.56
CA THR A 371 -20.58 -10.72 -11.55
C THR A 371 -21.05 -12.10 -11.08
N GLU A 372 -21.29 -12.28 -9.78
CA GLU A 372 -21.90 -13.48 -9.23
C GLU A 372 -23.43 -13.43 -9.35
N PHE A 373 -24.03 -12.25 -9.13
CA PHE A 373 -25.49 -12.06 -9.25
C PHE A 373 -25.97 -12.04 -10.71
N TYR A 374 -25.16 -11.47 -11.61
CA TYR A 374 -25.56 -11.20 -12.98
C TYR A 374 -24.55 -11.81 -13.97
N PRO A 375 -24.99 -12.65 -14.94
CA PRO A 375 -24.12 -13.29 -15.93
C PRO A 375 -23.31 -12.30 -16.77
N GLU A 376 -22.08 -12.71 -17.14
CA GLU A 376 -21.05 -11.89 -17.78
C GLU A 376 -21.08 -11.93 -19.33
N ASP A 377 -22.24 -11.79 -19.98
CA ASP A 377 -22.31 -12.00 -21.44
C ASP A 377 -21.40 -11.04 -22.24
N PHE A 378 -21.06 -9.87 -21.68
CA PHE A 378 -20.18 -8.86 -22.31
C PHE A 378 -19.22 -8.16 -21.33
N ALA A 379 -18.91 -8.78 -20.18
CA ALA A 379 -18.16 -8.10 -19.13
C ALA A 379 -16.70 -7.81 -19.54
N SER A 380 -16.27 -6.56 -19.31
CA SER A 380 -14.85 -6.21 -19.38
C SER A 380 -14.05 -7.02 -18.32
N THR A 381 -12.77 -7.26 -18.59
CA THR A 381 -11.88 -8.01 -17.69
C THR A 381 -10.77 -7.11 -17.15
N PRO A 382 -10.46 -7.17 -15.84
CA PRO A 382 -9.47 -6.31 -15.22
C PRO A 382 -8.03 -6.71 -15.56
N TYR A 383 -7.15 -5.71 -15.55
CA TYR A 383 -5.70 -5.87 -15.65
C TYR A 383 -5.04 -5.55 -14.31
N TYR A 384 -4.19 -6.45 -13.83
CA TYR A 384 -3.48 -6.32 -12.56
C TYR A 384 -2.00 -6.03 -12.79
N ARG A 385 -1.48 -5.06 -12.04
CA ARG A 385 -0.06 -4.72 -12.00
C ARG A 385 0.69 -5.71 -11.12
N MET A 386 1.95 -5.98 -11.48
CA MET A 386 2.86 -6.79 -10.64
C MET A 386 3.18 -6.11 -9.30
N GLU A 387 3.19 -4.77 -9.27
CA GLU A 387 3.50 -3.96 -8.10
C GLU A 387 2.51 -2.78 -8.02
N GLY A 388 2.10 -2.43 -6.79
CA GLY A 388 1.25 -1.27 -6.54
C GLY A 388 2.00 0.05 -6.69
N GLU A 389 1.28 1.08 -7.14
CA GLU A 389 1.77 2.45 -7.23
C GLU A 389 0.72 3.42 -6.66
N TYR A 390 1.05 4.15 -5.61
CA TYR A 390 0.12 5.03 -4.88
C TYR A 390 -1.15 4.30 -4.39
N GLY A 391 -1.00 3.03 -3.98
CA GLY A 391 -2.10 2.14 -3.60
C GLY A 391 -2.92 1.58 -4.76
N THR A 392 -2.58 1.92 -6.02
CA THR A 392 -3.26 1.41 -7.22
C THR A 392 -2.65 0.09 -7.68
N TRP A 393 -3.49 -0.91 -7.94
CA TRP A 393 -3.04 -2.23 -8.43
C TRP A 393 -3.69 -2.65 -9.75
N THR A 394 -4.71 -1.93 -10.22
CA THR A 394 -5.42 -2.24 -11.46
C THR A 394 -5.23 -1.17 -12.54
N GLU A 395 -5.29 -1.56 -13.81
CA GLU A 395 -5.38 -0.63 -14.94
C GLU A 395 -6.81 -0.51 -15.42
N THR A 396 -7.14 0.65 -16.00
CA THR A 396 -8.42 0.91 -16.66
C THR A 396 -8.51 0.09 -17.97
N PRO A 397 -9.65 -0.53 -18.31
CA PRO A 397 -10.93 -0.47 -17.58
C PRO A 397 -10.96 -1.35 -16.33
N VAL A 398 -11.47 -0.81 -15.22
CA VAL A 398 -11.44 -1.48 -13.90
C VAL A 398 -12.70 -2.32 -13.64
N SER A 399 -13.86 -1.88 -14.14
CA SER A 399 -15.16 -2.46 -13.77
C SER A 399 -15.78 -3.34 -14.86
N PRO A 400 -16.44 -4.45 -14.48
CA PRO A 400 -17.24 -5.27 -15.38
C PRO A 400 -18.55 -4.59 -15.77
N GLY A 401 -19.26 -5.23 -16.70
CA GLY A 401 -20.58 -4.83 -17.14
C GLY A 401 -20.62 -4.43 -18.61
N PRO A 402 -21.77 -3.93 -19.09
CA PRO A 402 -23.01 -3.69 -18.34
C PRO A 402 -23.68 -4.97 -17.80
N PHE A 403 -24.58 -4.81 -16.82
CA PHE A 403 -25.31 -5.90 -16.18
C PHE A 403 -26.81 -5.79 -16.43
N GLU A 404 -27.48 -6.91 -16.69
CA GLU A 404 -28.95 -6.94 -16.79
C GLU A 404 -29.58 -7.24 -15.44
N THR A 405 -30.26 -6.25 -14.84
CA THR A 405 -30.94 -6.38 -13.54
C THR A 405 -32.46 -6.31 -13.69
N GLN A 406 -33.20 -6.47 -12.58
CA GLN A 406 -34.66 -6.30 -12.58
C GLN A 406 -35.11 -4.89 -13.02
N GLY A 407 -34.28 -3.87 -12.75
CA GLY A 407 -34.47 -2.48 -13.19
C GLY A 407 -34.06 -2.20 -14.64
N GLY A 408 -33.55 -3.22 -15.35
CA GLY A 408 -32.97 -3.12 -16.70
C GLY A 408 -31.44 -3.05 -16.69
N THR A 409 -30.86 -2.64 -17.82
CA THR A 409 -29.40 -2.52 -17.98
C THR A 409 -28.79 -1.53 -17.00
N CYS A 410 -27.84 -2.01 -16.19
CA CYS A 410 -27.02 -1.25 -15.25
C CYS A 410 -25.61 -1.06 -15.80
N PHE A 411 -25.15 0.19 -15.85
CA PHE A 411 -23.78 0.55 -16.17
C PHE A 411 -23.00 0.83 -14.90
N VAL A 412 -21.81 0.24 -14.78
CA VAL A 412 -20.84 0.60 -13.74
C VAL A 412 -19.89 1.64 -14.32
N VAL A 413 -19.94 2.86 -13.79
CA VAL A 413 -19.06 3.94 -14.19
C VAL A 413 -18.04 4.16 -13.08
N ASP A 414 -16.75 4.04 -13.38
CA ASP A 414 -15.67 4.22 -12.42
C ASP A 414 -14.97 5.57 -12.59
N SER A 415 -14.69 6.26 -11.49
CA SER A 415 -13.91 7.50 -11.53
C SER A 415 -12.50 7.30 -12.11
N ARG A 416 -11.89 6.12 -11.95
CA ARG A 416 -10.59 5.77 -12.52
C ARG A 416 -10.60 5.81 -14.04
N ASP A 417 -11.63 5.22 -14.65
CA ASP A 417 -11.81 5.19 -16.11
C ASP A 417 -12.03 6.60 -16.67
N VAL A 418 -12.59 7.51 -15.86
CA VAL A 418 -12.83 8.91 -16.21
C VAL A 418 -11.57 9.77 -16.10
N THR A 419 -10.74 9.54 -15.09
CA THR A 419 -9.55 10.37 -14.84
C THR A 419 -8.50 10.30 -15.96
N THR A 420 -8.51 9.24 -16.77
CA THR A 420 -7.63 9.11 -17.96
C THR A 420 -8.05 10.03 -19.11
N SER A 421 -9.34 10.36 -19.21
CA SER A 421 -9.95 11.22 -20.25
C SER A 421 -10.77 12.37 -19.65
N LEU A 422 -10.19 13.13 -18.70
CA LEU A 422 -10.89 14.21 -17.99
C LEU A 422 -11.54 15.26 -18.93
N LYS A 423 -10.88 15.56 -20.06
CA LYS A 423 -11.39 16.52 -21.04
C LYS A 423 -12.67 16.01 -21.70
N GLU A 424 -12.69 14.74 -22.13
CA GLU A 424 -13.85 14.12 -22.77
C GLU A 424 -15.02 14.06 -21.79
N TRP A 425 -14.78 13.67 -20.54
CA TRP A 425 -15.84 13.59 -19.52
C TRP A 425 -16.56 14.92 -19.28
N ILE A 426 -15.87 16.06 -19.39
CA ILE A 426 -16.47 17.38 -19.11
C ILE A 426 -16.96 18.10 -20.36
N GLU A 427 -16.23 17.98 -21.48
CA GLU A 427 -16.58 18.67 -22.74
C GLU A 427 -17.58 17.86 -23.57
N HIS A 428 -17.52 16.53 -23.49
CA HIS A 428 -18.36 15.57 -24.21
C HIS A 428 -18.90 14.50 -23.26
N PRO A 429 -19.63 14.89 -22.20
CA PRO A 429 -20.04 13.98 -21.14
C PRO A 429 -20.86 12.82 -21.72
N PRO A 430 -20.52 11.55 -21.40
CA PRO A 430 -21.28 10.40 -21.87
C PRO A 430 -22.70 10.36 -21.28
N PHE A 431 -22.92 11.04 -20.16
CA PHE A 431 -24.20 11.14 -19.46
C PHE A 431 -24.44 12.58 -18.99
N ASP A 432 -25.68 13.04 -18.96
CA ASP A 432 -26.02 14.40 -18.52
C ASP A 432 -25.66 14.68 -17.04
N PHE A 433 -25.59 13.65 -16.19
CA PHE A 433 -25.16 13.76 -14.79
C PHE A 433 -23.64 13.85 -14.61
N ALA A 434 -22.85 13.47 -15.63
CA ALA A 434 -21.39 13.32 -15.53
C ALA A 434 -20.67 14.59 -15.00
N PRO A 435 -21.03 15.82 -15.41
CA PRO A 435 -20.38 17.02 -14.89
C PRO A 435 -20.67 17.33 -13.43
N TYR A 436 -21.62 16.65 -12.79
CA TYR A 436 -22.10 17.00 -11.44
C TYR A 436 -21.77 15.93 -10.41
N VAL A 437 -21.68 14.66 -10.81
CA VAL A 437 -21.60 13.54 -9.86
C VAL A 437 -20.37 13.55 -8.95
N GLY A 438 -19.26 14.16 -9.37
CA GLY A 438 -18.08 14.33 -8.50
C GLY A 438 -18.30 15.27 -7.31
N SER A 439 -19.37 16.07 -7.30
CA SER A 439 -19.69 16.99 -6.20
C SER A 439 -20.03 16.28 -4.88
N VAL A 440 -20.36 14.99 -4.94
CA VAL A 440 -20.65 14.14 -3.77
C VAL A 440 -19.45 13.29 -3.32
N GLY A 441 -18.34 13.33 -4.06
CA GLY A 441 -17.11 12.61 -3.74
C GLY A 441 -17.14 11.09 -3.86
N CYS A 442 -18.12 10.54 -4.59
CA CYS A 442 -18.20 9.10 -4.85
C CYS A 442 -17.07 8.60 -5.76
N ASP A 443 -16.78 7.30 -5.66
CA ASP A 443 -15.71 6.63 -6.38
C ASP A 443 -16.22 5.87 -7.60
N GLN A 444 -17.46 5.37 -7.54
CA GLN A 444 -18.17 4.71 -8.63
C GLN A 444 -19.65 5.13 -8.67
N VAL A 445 -20.30 4.92 -9.81
CA VAL A 445 -21.73 5.15 -10.02
C VAL A 445 -22.33 3.94 -10.72
N LEU A 446 -23.38 3.36 -10.14
CA LEU A 446 -24.25 2.41 -10.83
C LEU A 446 -25.39 3.20 -11.49
N TYR A 447 -25.57 3.05 -12.79
CA TYR A 447 -26.53 3.84 -13.56
C TYR A 447 -27.50 2.97 -14.35
N TRP A 448 -28.80 3.21 -14.15
CA TRP A 448 -29.90 2.63 -14.92
C TRP A 448 -30.54 3.69 -15.82
N PRO A 449 -30.25 3.71 -17.14
CA PRO A 449 -30.76 4.74 -18.03
C PRO A 449 -32.29 4.74 -18.17
N LYS A 450 -32.90 3.55 -18.16
CA LYS A 450 -34.35 3.39 -18.37
C LYS A 450 -35.17 4.03 -17.25
N SER A 451 -34.75 3.85 -16.00
CA SER A 451 -35.41 4.40 -14.81
C SER A 451 -34.85 5.75 -14.38
N LYS A 452 -33.73 6.20 -14.98
CA LYS A 452 -32.97 7.39 -14.57
C LYS A 452 -32.60 7.31 -13.08
N THR A 453 -32.15 6.14 -12.66
CA THR A 453 -31.66 5.89 -11.30
C THR A 453 -30.14 5.88 -11.27
N LEU A 454 -29.57 6.56 -10.28
CA LEU A 454 -28.15 6.57 -9.97
C LEU A 454 -27.94 6.01 -8.57
N THR A 455 -26.97 5.12 -8.39
CA THR A 455 -26.46 4.76 -7.07
C THR A 455 -25.00 5.20 -6.97
N ALA A 456 -24.74 6.21 -6.15
CA ALA A 456 -23.39 6.66 -5.87
C ALA A 456 -22.72 5.70 -4.88
N VAL A 457 -21.51 5.24 -5.20
CA VAL A 457 -20.77 4.29 -4.39
C VAL A 457 -19.54 4.98 -3.78
N TRP A 458 -19.41 4.92 -2.46
CA TRP A 458 -18.25 5.44 -1.73
C TRP A 458 -17.45 4.32 -1.09
N PHE A 459 -16.14 4.36 -1.27
CA PHE A 459 -15.20 3.49 -0.57
C PHE A 459 -14.51 4.26 0.55
N VAL A 460 -15.04 4.11 1.77
CA VAL A 460 -14.62 4.91 2.92
C VAL A 460 -13.67 4.10 3.80
N TYR A 461 -12.41 4.48 3.80
CA TYR A 461 -11.43 3.99 4.77
C TYR A 461 -11.56 4.79 6.06
N TRP A 462 -12.20 4.20 7.06
CA TRP A 462 -12.46 4.78 8.37
C TRP A 462 -11.72 4.02 9.48
N THR A 463 -10.89 4.74 10.23
CA THR A 463 -10.10 4.23 11.35
C THR A 463 -10.47 4.85 12.71
N GLY A 464 -11.48 5.72 12.72
CA GLY A 464 -11.96 6.41 13.91
C GLY A 464 -13.00 5.62 14.71
N PRO A 465 -13.61 6.23 15.74
CA PRO A 465 -14.66 5.59 16.54
C PRO A 465 -15.95 5.33 15.74
N SER A 466 -16.59 4.18 15.94
CA SER A 466 -17.82 3.80 15.23
C SER A 466 -18.99 4.78 15.41
N ALA A 467 -19.03 5.53 16.51
CA ALA A 467 -20.07 6.52 16.81
C ALA A 467 -20.20 7.62 15.75
N TYR A 468 -19.17 7.88 14.95
CA TYR A 468 -19.21 8.90 13.89
C TYR A 468 -19.71 8.37 12.54
N ILE A 469 -19.84 7.05 12.36
CA ILE A 469 -20.28 6.44 11.10
C ILE A 469 -21.69 6.91 10.72
N SER A 470 -22.63 6.95 11.68
CA SER A 470 -24.00 7.42 11.42
C SER A 470 -24.05 8.86 10.91
N SER A 471 -23.15 9.73 11.39
CA SER A 471 -23.05 11.12 10.90
C SER A 471 -22.55 11.17 9.44
N MET A 472 -21.61 10.30 9.07
CA MET A 472 -21.15 10.19 7.68
C MET A 472 -22.25 9.69 6.75
N ILE A 473 -23.03 8.69 7.17
CA ILE A 473 -24.17 8.17 6.40
C ILE A 473 -25.23 9.27 6.19
N ASN A 474 -25.56 10.02 7.25
CA ASN A 474 -26.47 11.17 7.14
C ASN A 474 -25.96 12.21 6.14
N SER A 475 -24.66 12.50 6.17
CA SER A 475 -24.02 13.47 5.26
C SER A 475 -24.06 12.98 3.81
N ALA A 476 -23.86 11.68 3.56
CA ALA A 476 -24.00 11.08 2.24
C ALA A 476 -25.42 11.25 1.69
N GLY A 477 -26.43 10.98 2.53
CA GLY A 477 -27.84 11.13 2.16
C GLY A 477 -28.21 12.56 1.80
N LEU A 478 -27.77 13.54 2.60
CA LEU A 478 -27.94 14.97 2.27
C LEU A 478 -27.27 15.34 0.94
N ALA A 479 -26.04 14.86 0.70
CA ALA A 479 -25.33 15.09 -0.54
C ALA A 479 -26.07 14.52 -1.77
N LEU A 480 -26.71 13.34 -1.65
CA LEU A 480 -27.53 12.76 -2.72
C LEU A 480 -28.79 13.57 -3.03
N ARG A 481 -29.45 14.10 -2.01
CA ARG A 481 -30.62 14.97 -2.19
C ARG A 481 -30.24 16.26 -2.92
N ASN A 482 -29.11 16.85 -2.54
CA ASN A 482 -28.57 18.02 -3.22
C ASN A 482 -28.19 17.70 -4.66
N LEU A 483 -27.54 16.56 -4.90
CA LEU A 483 -27.22 16.10 -6.25
C LEU A 483 -28.49 15.90 -7.10
N SER A 484 -29.53 15.26 -6.58
CA SER A 484 -30.80 15.07 -7.30
C SER A 484 -31.43 16.42 -7.68
N SER A 485 -31.43 17.38 -6.74
CA SER A 485 -31.91 18.75 -6.96
C SER A 485 -31.09 19.49 -8.02
N ASP A 486 -29.77 19.41 -7.95
CA ASP A 486 -28.84 20.00 -8.92
C ASP A 486 -29.03 19.41 -10.31
N LEU A 487 -29.11 18.08 -10.41
CA LEU A 487 -29.35 17.40 -11.67
C LEU A 487 -30.66 17.87 -12.30
N HIS A 488 -31.75 17.95 -11.53
CA HIS A 488 -33.00 18.49 -12.03
C HIS A 488 -32.86 19.96 -12.48
N ARG A 489 -32.17 20.79 -11.70
CA ARG A 489 -31.96 22.21 -12.00
C ARG A 489 -31.17 22.42 -13.29
N TYR A 490 -30.09 21.68 -13.49
CA TYR A 490 -29.13 21.91 -14.58
C TYR A 490 -29.41 21.09 -15.83
N THR A 491 -29.89 19.85 -15.69
CA THR A 491 -30.15 18.93 -16.83
C THR A 491 -31.62 18.91 -17.25
N ARG A 492 -32.53 19.43 -16.41
CA ARG A 492 -34.00 19.28 -16.56
C ARG A 492 -34.47 17.82 -16.49
N THR A 493 -33.60 16.91 -16.05
CA THR A 493 -33.93 15.50 -15.81
C THR A 493 -34.02 15.24 -14.32
N SER A 494 -35.13 14.64 -13.88
CA SER A 494 -35.27 14.15 -12.51
C SER A 494 -34.60 12.79 -12.36
N TYR A 495 -33.57 12.72 -11.52
CA TYR A 495 -32.85 11.51 -11.19
C TYR A 495 -33.24 10.99 -9.80
N ARG A 496 -33.48 9.69 -9.69
CA ARG A 496 -33.53 8.99 -8.40
C ARG A 496 -32.09 8.71 -7.96
N CYS A 497 -31.66 9.26 -6.84
CA CYS A 497 -30.30 9.10 -6.34
C CYS A 497 -30.29 8.25 -5.08
N PHE A 498 -29.60 7.12 -5.13
CA PHE A 498 -29.33 6.22 -4.01
C PHE A 498 -27.83 6.20 -3.70
N GLY A 499 -27.48 5.58 -2.58
CA GLY A 499 -26.14 5.52 -2.06
C GLY A 499 -25.77 4.13 -1.57
N LEU A 500 -24.54 3.72 -1.88
CA LEU A 500 -23.91 2.55 -1.30
C LEU A 500 -22.57 2.98 -0.69
N MET A 501 -22.37 2.72 0.60
CA MET A 501 -21.11 3.03 1.28
C MET A 501 -20.45 1.74 1.75
N LEU A 502 -19.21 1.50 1.34
CA LEU A 502 -18.37 0.42 1.87
C LEU A 502 -17.35 1.03 2.83
N ILE A 503 -17.59 0.87 4.12
CA ILE A 503 -16.89 1.57 5.21
C ILE A 503 -16.06 0.56 6.00
N THR A 504 -14.77 0.81 6.23
CA THR A 504 -14.01 -0.01 7.17
C THR A 504 -14.38 0.31 8.61
N GLU A 505 -14.55 -0.69 9.48
CA GLU A 505 -14.89 -0.49 10.89
C GLU A 505 -13.91 -1.25 11.80
N GLY A 506 -13.25 -0.54 12.71
CA GLY A 506 -12.17 -1.11 13.50
C GLY A 506 -12.23 -0.96 15.01
N ARG A 507 -13.00 0.02 15.52
CA ARG A 507 -12.94 0.44 16.94
C ARG A 507 -14.22 0.15 17.73
N GLY A 508 -15.09 -0.77 17.33
CA GLY A 508 -16.37 -0.91 18.02
C GLY A 508 -17.28 -2.11 17.72
N SER A 509 -16.81 -3.21 17.13
CA SER A 509 -17.69 -4.37 16.91
C SER A 509 -17.21 -5.62 17.65
N SER A 510 -18.18 -6.46 18.02
CA SER A 510 -18.09 -7.73 18.73
C SER A 510 -16.88 -8.61 18.41
N ASP A 511 -16.51 -9.51 19.33
CA ASP A 511 -15.47 -10.54 19.15
C ASP A 511 -15.61 -11.38 17.86
N VAL A 512 -16.80 -11.38 17.25
CA VAL A 512 -17.08 -12.04 15.96
C VAL A 512 -17.13 -11.00 14.83
N PRO A 513 -16.25 -11.09 13.82
CA PRO A 513 -16.31 -10.26 12.62
C PRO A 513 -17.61 -10.53 11.86
N SER A 514 -18.34 -9.46 11.52
CA SER A 514 -19.53 -9.52 10.66
C SER A 514 -19.65 -8.23 9.88
N VAL A 515 -20.34 -8.26 8.73
CA VAL A 515 -20.63 -7.03 8.00
C VAL A 515 -21.81 -6.34 8.66
N GLY A 516 -21.55 -5.20 9.29
CA GLY A 516 -22.61 -4.39 9.86
C GLY A 516 -23.37 -3.67 8.74
N GLN A 517 -24.69 -3.61 8.83
CA GLN A 517 -25.52 -2.92 7.84
C GLN A 517 -26.31 -1.79 8.50
N ASP A 518 -26.15 -0.57 8.00
CA ASP A 518 -26.93 0.59 8.40
C ASP A 518 -27.69 1.15 7.19
N ILE A 519 -28.92 1.60 7.40
CA ILE A 519 -29.78 2.13 6.34
C ILE A 519 -30.27 3.52 6.73
N TRP A 520 -30.21 4.48 5.80
CA TRP A 520 -30.69 5.84 6.01
C TRP A 520 -31.65 6.33 4.90
N PRO A 521 -32.71 7.07 5.23
CA PRO A 521 -33.24 7.29 6.58
C PRO A 521 -33.78 5.97 7.17
N SER A 522 -33.72 5.84 8.51
CA SER A 522 -34.25 4.67 9.22
C SER A 522 -35.79 4.58 9.19
N SER A 523 -36.46 5.64 8.74
CA SER A 523 -37.90 5.69 8.48
C SER A 523 -38.15 6.36 7.13
N GLY A 524 -38.70 5.61 6.16
CA GLY A 524 -39.00 6.10 4.81
C GLY A 524 -38.37 5.27 3.69
N ALA A 525 -38.43 5.79 2.46
CA ALA A 525 -37.69 5.22 1.33
C ALA A 525 -36.20 5.45 1.58
N SER A 526 -35.48 4.38 1.86
CA SER A 526 -34.06 4.42 2.15
C SER A 526 -33.27 4.97 0.96
N GLU A 527 -32.36 5.90 1.22
CA GLU A 527 -31.52 6.57 0.22
C GLU A 527 -30.08 6.07 0.27
N VAL A 528 -29.58 5.57 1.41
CA VAL A 528 -28.20 5.09 1.56
C VAL A 528 -28.16 3.75 2.31
N VAL A 529 -27.48 2.77 1.73
CA VAL A 529 -27.09 1.51 2.38
C VAL A 529 -25.60 1.59 2.71
N ALA A 530 -25.24 1.38 3.97
CA ALA A 530 -23.85 1.37 4.41
C ALA A 530 -23.47 -0.02 4.95
N LEU A 531 -22.41 -0.58 4.38
CA LEU A 531 -21.81 -1.86 4.78
C LEU A 531 -20.51 -1.59 5.53
N LYS A 532 -20.45 -2.03 6.78
CA LYS A 532 -19.32 -1.86 7.69
C LYS A 532 -18.47 -3.13 7.67
N ILE A 533 -17.26 -3.03 7.13
CA ILE A 533 -16.35 -4.13 6.86
C ILE A 533 -15.24 -4.12 7.90
N PRO A 534 -15.02 -5.21 8.65
CA PRO A 534 -14.09 -5.20 9.75
C PRO A 534 -12.63 -5.35 9.28
N PHE A 535 -11.69 -4.70 9.99
CA PHE A 535 -10.26 -4.79 9.68
C PHE A 535 -9.66 -6.19 9.91
N ASN A 536 -10.24 -6.99 10.78
CA ASN A 536 -9.75 -8.33 11.13
C ASN A 536 -10.28 -9.43 10.20
N ILE A 537 -10.60 -9.09 8.94
CA ILE A 537 -11.05 -10.07 7.94
C ILE A 537 -10.03 -11.20 7.74
N ASP A 538 -8.74 -10.87 7.86
CA ASP A 538 -7.61 -11.80 7.75
C ASP A 538 -7.47 -12.76 8.94
N LEU A 539 -8.15 -12.45 10.05
CA LEU A 539 -8.16 -13.27 11.27
C LEU A 539 -9.39 -14.18 11.37
N THR A 540 -10.30 -14.13 10.38
CA THR A 540 -11.52 -14.94 10.39
C THR A 540 -11.22 -16.40 10.03
N SER A 541 -11.87 -17.33 10.73
CA SER A 541 -11.96 -18.73 10.25
C SER A 541 -12.68 -18.80 8.90
N SER A 542 -12.49 -19.88 8.13
CA SER A 542 -13.15 -20.03 6.82
C SER A 542 -14.68 -19.87 6.91
N ALA A 543 -15.32 -20.42 7.95
CA ALA A 543 -16.77 -20.27 8.14
C ALA A 543 -17.18 -18.83 8.46
N GLN A 544 -16.37 -18.09 9.21
CA GLN A 544 -16.61 -16.66 9.48
C GLN A 544 -16.37 -15.81 8.23
N PHE A 545 -15.35 -16.12 7.45
CA PHE A 545 -15.08 -15.44 6.18
C PHE A 545 -16.23 -15.66 5.18
N GLU A 546 -16.68 -16.92 5.01
CA GLU A 546 -17.83 -17.25 4.17
C GLU A 546 -19.08 -16.49 4.61
N LYS A 547 -19.36 -16.45 5.93
CA LYS A 547 -20.48 -15.65 6.45
C LYS A 547 -20.33 -14.15 6.16
N LEU A 548 -19.15 -13.59 6.38
CA LEU A 548 -18.86 -12.17 6.12
C LEU A 548 -19.09 -11.84 4.63
N ILE A 549 -18.66 -12.72 3.74
CA ILE A 549 -18.89 -12.62 2.31
C ILE A 549 -20.38 -12.68 1.98
N GLU A 550 -21.15 -13.59 2.57
CA GLU A 550 -22.59 -13.67 2.34
C GLU A 550 -23.32 -12.43 2.86
N ASP A 551 -22.98 -11.95 4.06
CA ASP A 551 -23.52 -10.71 4.62
C ASP A 551 -23.19 -9.50 3.71
N PHE A 552 -21.96 -9.45 3.16
CA PHE A 552 -21.55 -8.45 2.17
C PHE A 552 -22.42 -8.52 0.91
N LYS A 553 -22.58 -9.72 0.33
CA LYS A 553 -23.40 -9.96 -0.87
C LYS A 553 -24.85 -9.52 -0.67
N VAL A 554 -25.46 -9.91 0.45
CA VAL A 554 -26.84 -9.51 0.80
C VAL A 554 -26.95 -7.98 0.86
N GLY A 555 -25.98 -7.31 1.46
CA GLY A 555 -25.92 -5.85 1.51
C GLY A 555 -25.81 -5.18 0.15
N ILE A 556 -24.99 -5.72 -0.76
CA ILE A 556 -24.88 -5.24 -2.14
C ILE A 556 -26.19 -5.45 -2.90
N GLN A 557 -26.78 -6.65 -2.81
CA GLN A 557 -28.04 -6.97 -3.48
C GLN A 557 -29.17 -6.03 -3.01
N LEU A 558 -29.26 -5.76 -1.70
CA LEU A 558 -30.24 -4.81 -1.17
C LEU A 558 -30.09 -3.42 -1.78
N ALA A 559 -28.86 -2.90 -1.88
CA ALA A 559 -28.62 -1.59 -2.49
C ALA A 559 -29.06 -1.54 -3.96
N ILE A 560 -28.89 -2.64 -4.70
CA ILE A 560 -29.32 -2.78 -6.10
C ILE A 560 -30.86 -2.88 -6.18
N ASP A 561 -31.47 -3.68 -5.33
CA ASP A 561 -32.92 -3.88 -5.28
C ASP A 561 -33.66 -2.57 -4.95
N MET A 562 -33.06 -1.71 -4.12
CA MET A 562 -33.59 -0.38 -3.83
C MET A 562 -33.52 0.58 -5.03
N ALA A 563 -32.54 0.39 -5.91
CA ALA A 563 -32.34 1.22 -7.10
C ALA A 563 -33.20 0.78 -8.30
N CYS A 564 -33.51 -0.52 -8.39
CA CYS A 564 -34.44 -1.08 -9.35
C CYS A 564 -35.89 -0.64 -9.04
#